data_AF-A0A382YZ38-F1
#
_entry.id   AF-A0A382YZ38-F1
#
_cell.length_a   1.000
_cell.length_b   1.000
_cell.length_c   1.000
_cell.angle_alpha   90.00
_cell.angle_beta   90.00
_cell.angle_gamma   90.00
#
_symmetry.space_group_name_H-M   'P 1'
#
loop_
_entity.id
_entity.type
_entity.pdbx_description
1 polymer ?
#
loop_
_entity_poly.entity_id
_entity_poly.type
_entity_poly.pdbx_seq_one_letter_code
_entity_poly.pdbx_strand_id
1 'polypeptide(L)'
;LKRKHRTTRVNPRVRTSLRTSLGYKEQRELEGLPQEIETLSKKIARAEMLLADVDFYRKDPVAFEVATADLAKARAALTQSENRWFELEDKRDSLRAKTAK
;
A
#
# COMPACT_ATOMS: atom_id res chain seq x y z
N LEU A 1 -8.25 54.62 3.39
CA LEU A 1 -7.45 53.50 3.94
C LEU A 1 -8.28 52.70 4.94
N LYS A 2 -8.70 51.48 4.62
CA LYS A 2 -9.33 50.54 5.58
C LYS A 2 -8.62 49.19 5.47
N ARG A 3 -7.60 49.00 6.31
CA ARG A 3 -6.91 47.71 6.48
C ARG A 3 -7.75 46.84 7.41
N LYS A 4 -8.27 45.72 6.90
CA LYS A 4 -8.77 44.62 7.73
C LYS A 4 -7.78 43.46 7.60
N HIS A 5 -6.87 43.36 8.57
CA HIS A 5 -6.03 42.17 8.72
C HIS A 5 -6.88 41.06 9.32
N ARG A 6 -7.22 40.04 8.52
CA ARG A 6 -7.70 38.75 9.02
C ARG A 6 -6.47 37.87 9.21
N THR A 7 -5.90 37.89 10.41
CA THR A 7 -4.87 36.95 10.82
C THR A 7 -5.54 35.63 11.18
N THR A 8 -5.39 34.63 10.31
CA THR A 8 -5.64 33.23 10.64
C THR A 8 -4.70 32.87 11.79
N ARG A 9 -5.25 32.57 12.96
CA ARG A 9 -4.48 32.09 14.10
C ARG A 9 -3.95 30.71 13.72
N VAL A 10 -2.68 30.64 13.33
CA VAL A 10 -1.94 29.38 13.26
C VAL A 10 -2.07 28.73 14.64
N ASN A 11 -2.52 27.49 14.69
CA ASN A 11 -2.60 26.69 15.91
C ASN A 11 -1.43 25.70 15.94
N PRO A 12 -0.23 26.08 16.42
CA PRO A 12 0.89 25.15 16.51
C PRO A 12 0.80 24.44 17.86
N ARG A 13 -0.13 23.49 17.98
CA ARG A 13 0.05 22.38 18.92
C ARG A 13 -0.21 21.09 18.19
N VAL A 14 0.76 20.72 17.34
CA VAL A 14 1.07 19.30 17.18
C VAL A 14 1.60 18.86 18.54
N ARG A 15 0.69 18.49 19.44
CA ARG A 15 1.07 17.66 20.56
C ARG A 15 1.50 16.37 19.90
N THR A 16 2.80 16.15 19.78
CA THR A 16 3.37 14.83 19.54
C THR A 16 3.06 13.99 20.79
N SER A 17 1.78 13.67 20.97
CA SER A 17 1.32 12.67 21.90
C SER A 17 2.09 11.41 21.51
N LEU A 18 2.82 10.84 22.46
CA LEU A 18 3.45 9.53 22.31
C LEU A 18 2.33 8.56 21.96
N ARG A 19 2.16 8.27 20.66
CA ARG A 19 1.14 7.32 20.22
C ARG A 19 1.51 5.97 20.82
N THR A 20 0.52 5.35 21.45
CA THR A 20 0.63 4.05 22.09
C THR A 20 0.15 2.93 21.16
N SER A 21 -0.45 3.29 20.03
CA SER A 21 -1.00 2.41 19.01
C SER A 21 -0.93 3.04 17.61
N LEU A 22 -1.12 2.22 16.58
CA LEU A 22 -1.30 2.69 15.21
C LEU A 22 -2.49 3.66 15.11
N GLY A 23 -2.42 4.63 14.19
CA GLY A 23 -3.58 5.47 13.89
C GLY A 23 -4.69 4.66 13.23
N TYR A 24 -5.94 5.12 13.31
CA TYR A 24 -7.10 4.45 12.70
C TYR A 24 -6.88 4.05 11.23
N LYS A 25 -6.31 4.96 10.42
CA LYS A 25 -6.00 4.69 9.00
C LYS A 25 -4.98 3.56 8.83
N GLU A 26 -3.93 3.58 9.63
CA GLU A 26 -2.83 2.59 9.58
C GLU A 26 -3.31 1.21 10.06
N GLN A 27 -4.16 1.18 11.08
CA GLN A 27 -4.78 -0.05 11.55
C GLN A 27 -5.68 -0.67 10.48
N ARG A 28 -6.54 0.13 9.83
CA ARG A 28 -7.40 -0.33 8.74
C ARG A 28 -6.61 -0.81 7.52
N GLU A 29 -5.52 -0.12 7.20
CA GLU A 29 -4.60 -0.52 6.15
C GLU A 29 -3.98 -1.90 6.47
N LEU A 30 -3.43 -2.06 7.68
CA LEU A 30 -2.82 -3.31 8.13
C LEU A 30 -3.81 -4.49 8.09
N GLU A 31 -5.07 -4.27 8.46
CA GLU A 31 -6.15 -5.27 8.39
C GLU A 31 -6.50 -5.66 6.94
N GLY A 32 -6.38 -4.74 5.99
CA GLY A 32 -6.74 -4.97 4.58
C GLY A 32 -5.61 -5.56 3.73
N LEU A 33 -4.36 -5.30 4.07
CA LEU A 33 -3.19 -5.73 3.30
C LEU A 33 -3.12 -7.24 3.04
N PRO A 34 -3.44 -8.14 3.99
CA PRO A 34 -3.42 -9.58 3.71
C PRO A 34 -4.35 -10.01 2.57
N GLN A 35 -5.56 -9.43 2.51
CA GLN A 35 -6.51 -9.71 1.44
C GLN A 35 -6.04 -9.14 0.09
N GLU A 36 -5.43 -7.97 0.11
CA GLU A 36 -4.84 -7.35 -1.07
C GLU A 36 -3.69 -8.19 -1.64
N ILE A 37 -2.77 -8.64 -0.78
CA ILE A 37 -1.64 -9.53 -1.11
C ILE A 37 -2.15 -10.84 -1.74
N GLU A 38 -3.18 -11.46 -1.16
CA GLU A 38 -3.78 -12.68 -1.72
C GLU A 38 -4.40 -12.43 -3.11
N THR A 39 -5.08 -11.31 -3.27
CA THR A 39 -5.71 -10.92 -4.55
C THR A 39 -4.65 -10.67 -5.62
N LEU A 40 -3.57 -9.96 -5.29
CA LEU A 40 -2.44 -9.70 -6.18
C LEU A 40 -1.73 -11.00 -6.55
N SER A 41 -1.49 -11.90 -5.60
CA SER A 41 -0.89 -13.21 -5.85
C SER A 41 -1.71 -14.05 -6.82
N LYS A 42 -3.05 -14.09 -6.65
CA LYS A 42 -3.95 -14.77 -7.60
C LYS A 42 -3.93 -14.13 -8.99
N LYS A 43 -3.85 -12.79 -9.07
CA LYS A 43 -3.75 -12.08 -10.35
C LYS A 43 -2.44 -12.42 -11.07
N ILE A 44 -1.32 -12.44 -10.34
CA ILE A 44 0.00 -12.82 -10.86
C ILE A 44 -0.05 -14.24 -11.41
N ALA A 45 -0.54 -15.22 -10.64
CA ALA A 45 -0.61 -16.61 -11.09
C ALA A 45 -1.44 -16.78 -12.38
N ARG A 46 -2.58 -16.07 -12.49
CA ARG A 46 -3.40 -16.10 -13.71
C ARG A 46 -2.70 -15.49 -14.92
N ALA A 47 -2.01 -14.36 -14.73
CA ALA A 47 -1.26 -13.72 -15.81
C ALA A 47 -0.07 -14.59 -16.25
N GLU A 48 0.64 -15.22 -15.32
CA GLU A 48 1.71 -16.17 -15.62
C GLU A 48 1.21 -17.37 -16.42
N MET A 49 0.05 -17.94 -16.05
CA MET A 49 -0.56 -19.02 -16.83
C MET A 49 -0.92 -18.60 -18.25
N LEU A 50 -1.45 -17.39 -18.43
CA LEU A 50 -1.76 -16.83 -19.76
C LEU A 50 -0.50 -16.63 -20.60
N LEU A 51 0.54 -16.06 -20.01
CA LEU A 51 1.81 -15.77 -20.69
C LEU A 51 2.64 -17.02 -20.96
N ALA A 52 2.39 -18.13 -20.25
CA ALA A 52 3.01 -19.41 -20.51
C ALA A 52 2.47 -20.12 -21.77
N ASP A 53 1.32 -19.68 -22.31
CA ASP A 53 0.80 -20.19 -23.58
C ASP A 53 1.61 -19.63 -24.76
N VAL A 54 2.40 -20.50 -25.41
CA VAL A 54 3.27 -20.15 -26.54
C VAL A 54 2.47 -19.67 -27.76
N ASP A 55 1.23 -20.11 -27.91
CA ASP A 55 0.35 -19.68 -29.01
C ASP A 55 -0.32 -18.34 -28.72
N PHE A 56 -0.35 -17.88 -27.46
CA PHE A 56 -1.02 -16.62 -27.09
C PHE A 56 -0.37 -15.43 -27.80
N TYR A 57 0.97 -15.36 -27.82
CA TYR A 57 1.68 -14.30 -28.55
C TYR A 57 1.38 -14.34 -30.06
N ARG A 58 1.26 -15.53 -30.65
CA ARG A 58 0.99 -15.67 -32.10
C ARG A 58 -0.44 -15.26 -32.45
N LYS A 59 -1.39 -15.52 -31.56
CA LYS A 59 -2.81 -15.19 -31.73
C LYS A 59 -3.10 -13.71 -31.50
N ASP A 60 -2.53 -13.15 -30.44
CA ASP A 60 -2.76 -11.76 -30.04
C ASP A 60 -1.52 -11.14 -29.36
N PRO A 61 -0.60 -10.57 -30.16
CA PRO A 61 0.59 -9.90 -29.64
C PRO A 61 0.24 -8.71 -28.72
N VAL A 62 -0.84 -7.98 -29.01
CA VAL A 62 -1.23 -6.79 -28.24
C VAL A 62 -1.70 -7.21 -26.84
N ALA A 63 -2.55 -8.24 -26.76
CA ALA A 63 -2.99 -8.79 -25.48
C ALA A 63 -1.83 -9.38 -24.67
N PHE A 64 -0.83 -9.99 -25.34
CA PHE A 64 0.38 -10.48 -24.67
C PHE A 64 1.20 -9.36 -24.04
N GLU A 65 1.44 -8.26 -24.77
CA GLU A 65 2.15 -7.08 -24.24
C GLU A 65 1.41 -6.47 -23.04
N VAL A 66 0.08 -6.35 -23.13
CA VAL A 66 -0.76 -5.87 -22.02
C VAL A 66 -0.66 -6.80 -20.82
N ALA A 67 -0.78 -8.12 -21.01
CA ALA A 67 -0.67 -9.10 -19.94
C ALA A 67 0.72 -9.08 -19.28
N THR A 68 1.78 -8.89 -20.06
CA THR A 68 3.16 -8.75 -19.57
C THR A 68 3.33 -7.49 -18.71
N ALA A 69 2.83 -6.35 -19.19
CA ALA A 69 2.86 -5.11 -18.44
C ALA A 69 2.03 -5.19 -17.15
N ASP A 70 0.87 -5.83 -17.20
CA ASP A 70 0.00 -6.02 -16.04
C ASP A 70 0.60 -6.98 -15.01
N LEU A 71 1.29 -8.04 -15.46
CA LEU A 71 2.06 -8.93 -14.58
C LEU A 71 3.16 -8.15 -13.85
N ALA A 72 3.93 -7.33 -14.57
CA ALA A 72 4.98 -6.50 -13.96
C ALA A 72 4.42 -5.54 -12.90
N LYS A 73 3.31 -4.86 -13.21
CA LYS A 73 2.61 -3.98 -12.25
C LYS A 73 2.09 -4.75 -11.04
N ALA A 74 1.49 -5.92 -11.26
CA ALA A 74 0.94 -6.73 -10.17
C ALA A 74 2.04 -7.23 -9.23
N ARG A 75 3.19 -7.66 -9.77
CA ARG A 75 4.37 -8.05 -8.98
C ARG A 75 4.93 -6.87 -8.18
N ALA A 76 5.04 -5.68 -8.79
CA ALA A 76 5.49 -4.49 -8.08
C ALA A 76 4.54 -4.08 -6.95
N ALA A 77 3.22 -4.14 -7.20
CA ALA A 77 2.20 -3.89 -6.19
C ALA A 77 2.27 -4.92 -5.06
N LEU A 78 2.43 -6.21 -5.37
CA LEU A 78 2.55 -7.26 -4.36
C LEU A 78 3.71 -6.96 -3.39
N THR A 79 4.90 -6.71 -3.93
CA THR A 79 6.08 -6.36 -3.13
C THR A 79 5.85 -5.11 -2.28
N GLN A 80 5.16 -4.10 -2.84
CA GLN A 80 4.82 -2.89 -2.09
C GLN A 80 3.87 -3.19 -0.93
N SER A 81 2.81 -3.97 -1.15
CA SER A 81 1.85 -4.34 -0.12
C SER A 81 2.49 -5.21 0.97
N GLU A 82 3.36 -6.14 0.60
CA GLU A 82 4.14 -6.97 1.55
C GLU A 82 5.06 -6.11 2.41
N ASN A 83 5.86 -5.23 1.79
CA ASN A 83 6.73 -4.30 2.52
C ASN A 83 5.91 -3.40 3.45
N ARG A 84 4.78 -2.89 2.98
CA ARG A 84 3.90 -2.05 3.77
C ARG A 84 3.32 -2.78 4.98
N TRP A 85 2.99 -4.05 4.81
CA TRP A 85 2.52 -4.90 5.90
C TRP A 85 3.59 -5.05 6.97
N PHE A 86 4.84 -5.38 6.57
CA PHE A 86 5.97 -5.46 7.50
C PHE A 86 6.26 -4.14 8.22
N GLU A 87 6.24 -3.00 7.51
CA GLU A 87 6.43 -1.67 8.11
C GLU A 87 5.39 -1.35 9.19
N LEU A 88 4.12 -1.69 8.93
CA LEU A 88 3.02 -1.43 9.86
C LEU A 88 3.07 -2.36 11.08
N GLU A 89 3.41 -3.63 10.88
CA GLU A 89 3.66 -4.58 11.97
C GLU A 89 4.82 -4.12 12.86
N ASP A 90 5.97 -3.77 12.28
CA ASP A 90 7.13 -3.27 13.03
C ASP A 90 6.80 -1.98 13.80
N LYS A 91 6.05 -1.07 13.17
CA LYS A 91 5.57 0.15 13.83
C LYS A 91 4.63 -0.19 14.99
N ARG A 92 3.69 -1.12 14.82
CA ARG A 92 2.78 -1.56 15.89
C ARG A 92 3.56 -2.12 17.07
N ASP A 93 4.54 -2.97 16.80
CA ASP A 93 5.35 -3.63 17.82
C ASP A 93 6.27 -2.62 18.53
N SER A 94 6.87 -1.69 17.80
CA SER A 94 7.65 -0.56 18.36
C SER A 94 6.82 0.34 19.29
N LEU A 95 5.55 0.62 18.95
CA LEU A 95 4.66 1.41 19.79
C LEU A 95 4.25 0.64 21.05
N ARG A 96 4.01 -0.67 20.93
CA ARG A 96 3.74 -1.57 22.06
C ARG A 96 4.95 -1.71 22.99
N ALA A 97 6.16 -1.77 22.47
CA ALA A 97 7.38 -1.83 23.29
C ALA A 97 7.58 -0.53 24.09
N LYS A 98 7.26 0.62 23.49
CA LYS A 98 7.36 1.94 24.15
C LYS A 98 6.31 2.14 25.25
N THR A 99 5.19 1.43 25.22
CA THR A 99 4.16 1.51 26.27
C THR A 99 4.41 0.55 27.43
N ALA A 100 5.17 -0.52 27.21
CA ALA A 100 5.52 -1.51 28.22
C ALA A 100 6.74 -1.13 29.08
N LYS A 101 7.42 -0.02 28.75
CA LYS A 101 8.62 0.49 29.44
C LYS A 101 8.27 1.76 30.22
#